data_AF-M4BR77-F1
#
_entry.id   AF-M4BR77-F1
#
_cell.length_a   1.000
_cell.length_b   1.000
_cell.length_c   1.000
_cell.angle_alpha   90.00
_cell.angle_beta   90.00
_cell.angle_gamma   90.00
#
_symmetry.space_group_name_H-M   'P 1'
#
loop_
_entity.id
_entity.type
_entity.pdbx_description
1 polymer ?
#
loop_
_entity_poly.entity_id
_entity_poly.type
_entity_poly.pdbx_seq_one_letter_code
_entity_poly.pdbx_strand_id
1 'polypeptide(L)'
;MHNVIRPQLADLSDTLENARRGDVDVVQAEITKKEQEIQELNHKQNLYQDMTTNTQRDVNRQLVEVAELHALRKGALVQAIEDLNKMDAKATEQKALLEEAAFVSVQLPEQKVIEAAQDQKEEVTKLQGYLIKQGGGGNVLNILGRKNWKQRYFILIGANLIYAKTKDDYERGKVIKELSLTGCRIDPSRDAGEGLDITPGKSAHVFALQRGLFEKNSKKRSSAADTGRIFKLRAQNIQERDVWIDKLRQAAGGY
;
A
#
# COMPACT_ATOMS: atom_id res chain seq x y z
N MET A 1 -16.11 -88.13 -109.89
CA MET A 1 -15.86 -87.71 -108.50
C MET A 1 -15.09 -86.39 -108.38
N HIS A 2 -14.08 -86.09 -109.22
CA HIS A 2 -13.30 -84.84 -109.11
C HIS A 2 -14.07 -83.52 -109.36
N ASN A 3 -15.19 -83.52 -110.09
CA ASN A 3 -15.96 -82.32 -110.43
C ASN A 3 -16.91 -81.80 -109.32
N VAL A 4 -17.04 -82.51 -108.20
CA VAL A 4 -17.93 -82.14 -107.08
C VAL A 4 -17.14 -81.72 -105.82
N ILE A 5 -15.90 -82.21 -105.68
CA ILE A 5 -15.06 -81.99 -104.49
C ILE A 5 -14.47 -80.56 -104.46
N ARG A 6 -14.11 -79.99 -105.61
CA ARG A 6 -13.51 -78.64 -105.68
C ARG A 6 -14.46 -77.52 -105.21
N PRO A 7 -15.74 -77.48 -105.64
CA PRO A 7 -16.69 -76.49 -105.14
C PRO A 7 -16.95 -76.59 -103.63
N GLN A 8 -17.06 -77.81 -103.09
CA GLN A 8 -17.29 -78.02 -101.64
C GLN A 8 -16.08 -77.59 -100.78
N LEU A 9 -14.86 -77.79 -101.27
CA LEU A 9 -13.65 -77.29 -100.61
C LEU A 9 -13.55 -75.77 -100.65
N ALA A 10 -14.01 -75.12 -101.72
CA ALA A 10 -14.06 -73.66 -101.82
C ALA A 10 -15.07 -73.09 -100.81
N ASP A 11 -16.27 -73.67 -100.73
CA ASP A 11 -17.32 -73.24 -99.79
C ASP A 11 -16.92 -73.43 -98.31
N LEU A 12 -16.25 -74.55 -97.99
CA LEU A 12 -15.66 -74.76 -96.66
C LEU A 12 -14.53 -73.78 -96.36
N SER A 13 -13.69 -73.45 -97.34
CA SER A 13 -12.63 -72.46 -97.20
C SER A 13 -13.21 -71.07 -96.93
N ASP A 14 -14.25 -70.68 -97.66
CA ASP A 14 -14.93 -69.40 -97.47
C ASP A 14 -15.62 -69.32 -96.10
N THR A 15 -16.25 -70.42 -95.67
CA THR A 15 -16.87 -70.51 -94.34
C THR A 15 -15.82 -70.39 -93.23
N LEU A 16 -14.68 -71.07 -93.37
CA LEU A 16 -13.59 -71.02 -92.40
C LEU A 16 -12.91 -69.64 -92.35
N GLU A 17 -12.76 -68.98 -93.50
CA GLU A 17 -12.22 -67.62 -93.58
C GLU A 17 -13.18 -66.59 -92.97
N ASN A 18 -14.49 -66.77 -93.14
CA ASN A 18 -15.51 -65.93 -92.48
C ASN A 18 -15.52 -66.13 -90.96
N ALA A 19 -15.43 -67.38 -90.48
CA ALA A 19 -15.31 -67.68 -89.05
C ALA A 19 -14.03 -67.06 -88.46
N ARG A 20 -12.89 -67.24 -89.15
CA ARG A 20 -11.61 -66.64 -88.76
C ARG A 20 -11.68 -65.12 -88.70
N ARG A 21 -12.35 -64.48 -89.67
CA ARG A 21 -12.55 -63.03 -89.67
C ARG A 21 -13.40 -62.58 -88.48
N GLY A 22 -14.49 -63.30 -88.19
CA GLY A 22 -15.33 -63.05 -87.01
C GLY A 22 -14.55 -63.15 -85.69
N ASP A 23 -13.72 -64.17 -85.53
CA ASP A 23 -12.88 -64.33 -84.33
C ASP A 23 -11.85 -63.20 -84.21
N VAL A 24 -11.23 -62.80 -85.33
CA VAL A 24 -10.29 -61.66 -85.38
C VAL A 24 -10.99 -60.36 -85.00
N ASP A 25 -12.20 -60.11 -85.50
CA ASP A 25 -12.97 -58.90 -85.19
C ASP A 25 -13.36 -58.83 -83.71
N VAL A 26 -13.76 -59.96 -83.11
CA VAL A 26 -14.08 -60.06 -81.67
C VAL A 26 -12.84 -59.78 -80.83
N VAL A 27 -11.70 -60.41 -81.15
CA VAL A 27 -10.44 -60.19 -80.44
C VAL A 27 -9.98 -58.74 -80.59
N GLN A 28 -10.10 -58.16 -81.78
CA GLN A 28 -9.71 -56.76 -82.01
C GLN A 28 -10.60 -55.76 -81.25
N ALA A 29 -11.91 -56.03 -81.15
CA ALA A 29 -12.83 -55.24 -80.35
C ALA A 29 -12.50 -55.32 -78.85
N GLU A 30 -12.14 -56.51 -78.35
CA GLU A 30 -11.74 -56.69 -76.96
C GLU A 30 -10.40 -56.02 -76.63
N ILE A 31 -9.42 -56.10 -77.54
CA ILE A 31 -8.15 -55.36 -77.43
C ILE A 31 -8.42 -53.86 -77.34
N THR A 32 -9.23 -53.32 -78.25
CA THR A 32 -9.57 -51.88 -78.27
C THR A 32 -10.23 -51.44 -76.97
N LYS A 33 -11.15 -52.26 -76.44
CA LYS A 33 -11.80 -51.99 -75.14
C LYS A 33 -10.79 -52.00 -73.99
N LYS A 34 -9.88 -52.98 -73.96
CA LYS A 34 -8.84 -53.09 -72.93
C LYS A 34 -7.84 -51.93 -73.00
N GLU A 35 -7.49 -51.47 -74.20
CA GLU A 35 -6.65 -50.29 -74.39
C GLU A 35 -7.31 -49.02 -73.83
N GLN A 36 -8.61 -48.84 -74.05
CA GLN A 36 -9.38 -47.74 -73.45
C GLN A 36 -9.41 -47.83 -71.92
N GLU A 37 -9.66 -49.01 -71.35
CA GLU A 37 -9.62 -49.24 -69.90
C GLU A 37 -8.24 -48.89 -69.31
N ILE A 38 -7.15 -49.28 -69.99
CA ILE A 38 -5.78 -48.95 -69.58
C ILE A 38 -5.52 -47.44 -69.66
N GLN A 39 -5.99 -46.76 -70.71
CA GLN A 39 -5.85 -45.31 -70.83
C GLN A 39 -6.57 -44.58 -69.70
N GLU A 40 -7.79 -44.99 -69.36
CA GLU A 40 -8.54 -44.42 -68.24
C GLU A 40 -7.86 -44.67 -66.89
N LEU A 41 -7.33 -45.87 -66.67
CA LEU A 41 -6.59 -46.21 -65.46
C LEU A 41 -5.32 -45.38 -65.32
N ASN A 42 -4.54 -45.24 -66.40
CA ASN A 42 -3.34 -44.41 -66.43
C ASN A 42 -3.68 -42.93 -66.18
N HIS A 43 -4.77 -42.43 -66.75
CA HIS A 43 -5.23 -41.07 -66.51
C HIS A 43 -5.59 -40.84 -65.03
N LYS A 44 -6.36 -41.76 -64.43
CA LYS A 44 -6.71 -41.70 -63.00
C LYS A 44 -5.47 -41.78 -62.12
N GLN A 45 -4.53 -42.67 -62.43
CA GLN A 45 -3.28 -42.81 -61.69
C GLN A 45 -2.46 -41.52 -61.71
N ASN A 46 -2.31 -40.89 -62.88
CA ASN A 46 -1.61 -39.62 -63.01
C ASN A 46 -2.30 -38.51 -62.20
N LEU A 47 -3.64 -38.44 -62.26
CA LEU A 47 -4.42 -37.48 -61.48
C LEU A 47 -4.19 -37.65 -59.97
N TYR A 48 -4.27 -38.88 -59.46
CA TYR A 48 -4.03 -39.15 -58.04
C TYR A 48 -2.59 -38.86 -57.63
N GLN A 49 -1.62 -39.14 -58.50
CA GLN A 49 -0.21 -38.84 -58.24
C GLN A 49 0.03 -37.32 -58.17
N ASP A 50 -0.58 -36.54 -59.07
CA ASP A 50 -0.51 -35.08 -59.05
C ASP A 50 -1.19 -34.51 -57.80
N MET A 51 -2.39 -35.00 -57.46
CA MET A 51 -3.09 -34.59 -56.23
C MET A 51 -2.28 -34.88 -54.98
N THR A 52 -1.65 -36.05 -54.90
CA THR A 52 -0.83 -36.45 -53.74
C THR A 52 0.40 -35.56 -53.65
N THR A 53 1.06 -35.28 -54.78
CA THR A 53 2.24 -34.43 -54.82
C THR A 53 1.90 -32.99 -54.43
N ASN A 54 0.78 -32.45 -54.91
CA ASN A 54 0.31 -31.11 -54.55
C ASN A 54 -0.03 -31.03 -53.06
N THR A 55 -0.77 -32.01 -52.53
CA THR A 55 -1.11 -32.09 -51.11
C THR A 55 0.16 -32.16 -50.25
N GLN A 56 1.15 -32.97 -50.66
CA GLN A 56 2.41 -33.07 -49.94
C GLN A 56 3.18 -31.74 -49.94
N ARG A 57 3.19 -31.00 -51.06
CA ARG A 57 3.80 -29.67 -51.12
C ARG A 57 3.09 -28.69 -50.18
N ASP A 58 1.77 -28.70 -50.15
CA ASP A 58 1.00 -27.82 -49.27
C ASP A 58 1.24 -28.13 -47.79
N VAL A 59 1.26 -29.41 -47.42
CA VAL A 59 1.61 -29.84 -46.05
C VAL A 59 3.01 -29.38 -45.68
N ASN A 60 4.00 -29.60 -46.56
CA ASN A 60 5.37 -29.15 -46.31
C ASN A 60 5.47 -27.64 -46.15
N ARG A 61 4.72 -26.88 -46.97
CA ARG A 61 4.67 -25.41 -46.85
C ARG A 61 4.12 -24.98 -45.49
N GLN A 62 2.99 -25.54 -45.09
CA GLN A 62 2.38 -25.24 -43.79
C GLN A 62 3.30 -25.59 -42.62
N LEU A 63 4.00 -26.73 -42.68
CA LEU A 63 4.95 -27.12 -41.64
C LEU A 63 6.09 -26.11 -41.49
N VAL A 64 6.62 -25.58 -42.60
CA VAL A 64 7.65 -24.54 -42.57
C VAL A 64 7.11 -23.24 -41.98
N GLU A 65 5.94 -22.77 -42.44
CA GLU A 65 5.30 -21.55 -41.93
C GLU A 65 5.04 -21.65 -40.41
N VAL A 66 4.55 -22.79 -39.93
CA VAL A 66 4.33 -23.04 -38.51
C VAL A 66 5.65 -23.05 -37.73
N ALA A 67 6.70 -23.68 -38.26
CA ALA A 67 8.01 -23.70 -37.61
C ALA A 67 8.60 -22.28 -37.48
N GLU A 68 8.47 -21.45 -38.52
CA GLU A 68 8.91 -20.05 -38.50
C GLU A 68 8.14 -19.22 -37.47
N LEU A 69 6.82 -19.35 -37.41
CA LEU A 69 5.99 -18.68 -36.40
C LEU A 69 6.36 -19.11 -34.97
N HIS A 70 6.63 -20.39 -34.76
CA HIS A 70 7.10 -20.90 -33.47
C HIS A 70 8.47 -20.34 -33.09
N ALA A 71 9.40 -20.22 -34.05
CA ALA A 71 10.72 -19.64 -33.81
C ALA A 71 10.61 -18.15 -33.44
N LEU A 72 9.79 -17.38 -34.16
CA LEU A 72 9.52 -15.97 -33.84
C LEU A 72 8.90 -15.81 -32.45
N ARG A 73 7.90 -16.62 -32.11
CA ARG A 73 7.26 -16.60 -30.79
C ARG A 73 8.24 -16.92 -29.68
N LYS A 74 9.12 -17.91 -29.89
CA LYS A 74 10.17 -18.27 -28.92
C LYS A 74 11.16 -17.12 -28.72
N GLY A 75 11.59 -16.46 -29.79
CA GLY A 75 12.46 -15.29 -29.71
C GLY A 75 11.83 -14.14 -28.91
N ALA A 76 10.58 -13.80 -29.22
CA ALA A 76 9.85 -12.76 -28.49
C ALA A 76 9.68 -13.09 -27.00
N LEU A 77 9.39 -14.35 -26.66
CA LEU A 77 9.28 -14.79 -25.26
C LEU A 77 10.62 -14.68 -24.52
N VAL A 78 11.74 -15.06 -25.14
CA VAL A 78 13.06 -14.94 -24.53
C VAL A 78 13.38 -13.47 -24.23
N GLN A 79 13.11 -12.57 -25.18
CA GLN A 79 13.33 -11.14 -24.98
C GLN A 79 12.44 -10.58 -23.86
N ALA A 80 11.16 -10.96 -23.82
CA ALA A 80 10.24 -10.54 -22.76
C ALA A 80 10.70 -11.02 -21.37
N ILE A 81 11.24 -12.23 -21.26
CA ILE A 81 11.81 -12.75 -20.02
C ILE A 81 13.05 -11.94 -19.61
N GLU A 82 13.92 -11.60 -20.56
CA GLU A 82 15.11 -10.79 -20.27
C GLU A 82 14.73 -9.39 -19.77
N ASP A 83 13.74 -8.76 -20.40
CA ASP A 83 13.23 -7.45 -19.99
C ASP A 83 12.58 -7.50 -18.60
N LEU A 84 11.83 -8.57 -18.30
CA LEU A 84 11.23 -8.77 -16.98
C LEU A 84 12.30 -8.93 -15.89
N ASN A 85 13.37 -9.69 -16.15
CA ASN A 85 14.48 -9.81 -15.22
C ASN A 85 15.19 -8.46 -14.97
N LYS A 86 15.35 -7.63 -16.01
CA LYS A 86 15.92 -6.27 -15.86
C LYS A 86 15.02 -5.38 -15.02
N MET A 87 13.69 -5.47 -15.19
CA MET A 87 12.74 -4.72 -14.37
C MET A 87 12.75 -5.18 -12.91
N ASP A 88 12.82 -6.48 -12.66
CA ASP A 88 12.87 -7.06 -11.31
C ASP A 88 14.14 -6.62 -10.55
N ALA A 89 15.29 -6.61 -11.24
CA ALA A 89 16.54 -6.10 -10.69
C ALA A 89 16.43 -4.62 -10.27
N LYS A 90 15.86 -3.77 -11.15
CA LYS A 90 15.64 -2.35 -10.84
C LYS A 90 14.64 -2.15 -9.69
N ALA A 91 13.58 -2.95 -9.64
CA ALA A 91 12.60 -2.86 -8.55
C ALA A 91 13.22 -3.26 -7.21
N THR A 92 14.09 -4.27 -7.20
CA THR A 92 14.85 -4.69 -6.03
C THR A 92 15.80 -3.59 -5.54
N GLU A 93 16.50 -2.93 -6.46
CA GLU A 93 17.36 -1.77 -6.15
C GLU A 93 16.56 -0.59 -5.58
N GLN A 94 15.43 -0.24 -6.21
CA GLN A 94 14.54 0.81 -5.70
C GLN A 94 14.00 0.50 -4.32
N LYS A 95 13.64 -0.76 -4.05
CA LYS A 95 13.20 -1.20 -2.73
C LYS A 95 14.32 -0.98 -1.69
N ALA A 96 15.55 -1.39 -1.99
CA ALA A 96 16.68 -1.21 -1.08
C ALA A 96 16.93 0.28 -0.76
N LEU A 97 16.89 1.15 -1.79
CA LEU A 97 17.03 2.60 -1.62
C LEU A 97 15.89 3.20 -0.79
N LEU A 98 14.65 2.75 -0.98
CA LEU A 98 13.51 3.20 -0.19
C LEU A 98 13.59 2.72 1.26
N GLU A 99 14.05 1.49 1.50
CA GLU A 99 14.28 0.97 2.86
C GLU A 99 15.39 1.75 3.56
N GLU A 100 16.50 2.05 2.88
CA GLU A 100 17.59 2.87 3.42
C GLU A 100 17.11 4.31 3.71
N ALA A 101 16.40 4.93 2.76
CA ALA A 101 15.83 6.27 2.96
C ALA A 101 14.79 6.29 4.10
N ALA A 102 13.94 5.26 4.20
CA ALA A 102 12.99 5.12 5.29
C ALA A 102 13.71 4.98 6.64
N PHE A 103 14.74 4.14 6.71
CA PHE A 103 15.57 3.96 7.91
C PHE A 103 16.22 5.27 8.36
N VAL A 104 16.87 6.00 7.45
CA VAL A 104 17.46 7.31 7.71
C VAL A 104 16.39 8.33 8.13
N SER A 105 15.22 8.30 7.50
CA SER A 105 14.10 9.20 7.82
C SER A 105 13.42 8.90 9.16
N VAL A 106 13.56 7.69 9.72
CA VAL A 106 13.05 7.33 11.06
C VAL A 106 14.09 7.64 12.13
N GLN A 107 15.36 7.35 11.88
CA GLN A 107 16.44 7.57 12.86
C GLN A 107 16.80 9.04 13.06
N LEU A 108 16.83 9.85 11.99
CA LEU A 108 17.22 11.26 12.10
C LEU A 108 16.22 12.11 12.89
N PRO A 109 14.89 11.94 12.77
CA PRO A 109 13.93 12.60 13.63
C PRO A 109 13.98 12.07 15.06
N GLU A 110 14.16 10.77 15.30
CA GLU A 110 14.25 10.28 16.68
C GLU A 110 15.45 10.87 17.42
N GLN A 111 16.66 10.87 16.83
CA GLN A 111 17.83 11.48 17.46
C GLN A 111 17.72 13.01 17.60
N LYS A 112 17.32 13.71 16.53
CA LYS A 112 17.19 15.19 16.59
C LYS A 112 16.01 15.65 17.44
N VAL A 113 14.92 14.89 17.53
CA VAL A 113 13.78 15.20 18.41
C VAL A 113 14.12 14.85 19.86
N ILE A 114 14.90 13.79 20.13
CA ILE A 114 15.35 13.49 21.49
C ILE A 114 16.34 14.56 21.97
N GLU A 115 17.36 14.93 21.18
CA GLU A 115 18.29 16.01 21.53
C GLU A 115 17.58 17.37 21.63
N ALA A 116 16.78 17.77 20.63
CA ALA A 116 16.07 19.06 20.70
C ALA A 116 14.98 19.09 21.79
N ALA A 117 14.33 17.96 22.12
CA ALA A 117 13.36 17.92 23.22
C ALA A 117 14.02 17.83 24.60
N GLN A 118 15.25 17.28 24.70
CA GLN A 118 16.02 17.30 25.95
C GLN A 118 16.64 18.69 26.19
N ASP A 119 17.27 19.27 25.18
CA ASP A 119 17.86 20.62 25.25
C ASP A 119 16.79 21.70 25.49
N GLN A 120 15.61 21.61 24.84
CA GLN A 120 14.49 22.53 25.13
C GLN A 120 13.76 22.23 26.44
N LYS A 121 13.75 20.99 26.95
CA LYS A 121 13.17 20.69 28.28
C LYS A 121 14.03 21.28 29.38
N GLU A 122 15.35 21.14 29.30
CA GLU A 122 16.27 21.60 30.34
C GLU A 122 16.43 23.12 30.36
N GLU A 123 16.42 23.81 29.20
CA GLU A 123 16.53 25.28 29.19
C GLU A 123 15.24 26.02 29.63
N VAL A 124 14.05 25.42 29.50
CA VAL A 124 12.78 26.17 29.73
C VAL A 124 12.04 25.77 31.02
N THR A 125 12.30 24.59 31.60
CA THR A 125 11.65 24.18 32.86
C THR A 125 12.37 24.72 34.09
N LYS A 126 11.85 25.80 34.68
CA LYS A 126 12.51 26.50 35.81
C LYS A 126 12.22 25.87 37.18
N LEU A 127 11.08 25.18 37.34
CA LEU A 127 10.68 24.58 38.62
C LEU A 127 9.57 23.53 38.41
N GLN A 128 9.66 22.40 39.11
CA GLN A 128 8.65 21.35 39.10
C GLN A 128 8.52 20.68 40.46
N GLY A 129 7.32 20.23 40.83
CA GLY A 129 7.09 19.63 42.15
C GLY A 129 5.62 19.39 42.46
N TYR A 130 5.35 18.69 43.57
CA TYR A 130 4.00 18.45 44.03
C TYR A 130 3.54 19.55 44.97
N LEU A 131 2.45 20.24 44.62
CA LEU A 131 1.78 21.20 45.49
C LEU A 131 0.36 20.76 45.80
N ILE A 132 -0.17 21.22 46.93
CA ILE A 132 -1.54 20.98 47.35
C ILE A 132 -2.38 22.19 46.99
N LYS A 133 -3.30 22.05 46.03
CA LYS A 133 -4.15 23.14 45.55
C LYS A 133 -5.55 23.12 46.15
N GLN A 134 -6.11 24.29 46.42
CA GLN A 134 -7.51 24.40 46.80
C GLN A 134 -8.44 24.20 45.59
N GLY A 135 -9.51 23.43 45.77
CA GLY A 135 -10.51 23.11 44.74
C GLY A 135 -11.49 24.24 44.45
N GLY A 136 -12.08 24.18 43.24
CA GLY A 136 -12.98 25.18 42.68
C GLY A 136 -14.29 25.43 43.45
N GLY A 137 -14.79 24.45 44.21
CA GLY A 137 -16.02 24.60 45.00
C GLY A 137 -17.33 24.70 44.19
N GLY A 138 -17.32 25.23 42.97
CA GLY A 138 -18.50 25.31 42.09
C GLY A 138 -18.63 24.09 41.20
N ASN A 139 -19.38 23.08 41.63
CA ASN A 139 -19.87 22.04 40.74
C ASN A 139 -21.35 21.82 41.07
N VAL A 140 -22.16 21.46 40.08
CA VAL A 140 -23.63 21.29 40.21
C VAL A 140 -24.01 20.28 41.30
N LEU A 141 -23.10 19.37 41.64
CA LEU A 141 -23.23 18.34 42.67
C LEU A 141 -22.67 18.73 44.05
N ASN A 142 -22.13 19.93 44.23
CA ASN A 142 -21.50 20.38 45.48
C ASN A 142 -22.16 21.68 45.98
N ILE A 143 -23.44 21.57 46.34
CA ILE A 143 -24.33 22.66 46.75
C ILE A 143 -23.81 23.42 47.99
N LEU A 144 -23.01 22.75 48.85
CA LEU A 144 -22.43 23.34 50.05
C LEU A 144 -21.08 24.07 49.83
N GLY A 145 -20.60 24.16 48.59
CA GLY A 145 -19.41 24.95 48.24
C GLY A 145 -18.09 24.51 48.90
N ARG A 146 -18.02 23.29 49.47
CA ARG A 146 -16.84 22.80 50.20
C ARG A 146 -15.63 22.74 49.28
N LYS A 147 -14.58 23.48 49.66
CA LYS A 147 -13.31 23.59 48.91
C LYS A 147 -12.35 22.48 49.36
N ASN A 148 -12.26 21.41 48.57
CA ASN A 148 -11.33 20.31 48.84
C ASN A 148 -9.90 20.66 48.40
N TRP A 149 -8.91 20.31 49.21
CA TRP A 149 -7.50 20.41 48.85
C TRP A 149 -7.05 19.15 48.11
N LYS A 150 -6.27 19.31 47.05
CA LYS A 150 -5.81 18.19 46.20
C LYS A 150 -4.35 18.35 45.84
N GLN A 151 -3.55 17.31 46.05
CA GLN A 151 -2.17 17.25 45.56
C GLN A 151 -2.16 17.15 44.03
N ARG A 152 -1.34 17.95 43.37
CA ARG A 152 -1.14 17.97 41.92
C ARG A 152 0.32 18.17 41.61
N TYR A 153 0.76 17.62 40.50
CA TYR A 153 2.11 17.85 39.99
C TYR A 153 2.11 19.15 39.19
N PHE A 154 2.89 20.13 39.64
CA PHE A 154 3.02 21.46 39.05
C PHE A 154 4.35 21.63 38.35
N ILE A 155 4.32 22.38 37.26
CA ILE A 155 5.46 22.62 36.40
C ILE A 155 5.40 24.06 35.91
N LEU A 156 6.49 24.78 36.08
CA LEU A 156 6.65 26.15 35.62
C LEU A 156 7.49 26.16 34.33
N ILE A 157 6.87 26.60 33.23
CA ILE A 157 7.46 26.69 31.90
C ILE A 157 7.30 28.12 31.40
N GLY A 158 8.40 28.87 31.33
CA GLY A 158 8.34 30.30 31.01
C GLY A 158 7.43 31.06 32.00
N ALA A 159 6.38 31.69 31.47
CA ALA A 159 5.35 32.39 32.25
C ALA A 159 4.10 31.54 32.55
N ASN A 160 4.12 30.24 32.24
CA ASN A 160 2.96 29.36 32.37
C ASN A 160 3.14 28.36 33.51
N LEU A 161 2.17 28.32 34.43
CA LEU A 161 2.07 27.32 35.48
C LEU A 161 1.09 26.24 35.07
N ILE A 162 1.59 25.03 34.86
CA ILE A 162 0.82 23.88 34.40
C ILE A 162 0.66 22.91 35.56
N TYR A 163 -0.49 22.22 35.65
CA TYR A 163 -0.62 21.10 36.57
C TYR A 163 -1.35 19.88 36.02
N ALA A 164 -0.88 18.71 36.44
CA ALA A 164 -1.45 17.38 36.14
C ALA A 164 -1.79 16.63 37.44
N LYS A 165 -2.48 15.49 37.33
CA LYS A 165 -2.84 14.68 38.51
C LYS A 165 -1.59 14.04 39.12
N THR A 166 -0.70 13.50 38.30
CA THR A 166 0.59 12.91 38.68
C THR A 166 1.69 13.37 37.72
N LYS A 167 2.95 13.07 38.04
CA LYS A 167 4.09 13.26 37.13
C LYS A 167 3.94 12.44 35.84
N ASP A 168 3.59 11.16 35.95
CA ASP A 168 3.35 10.26 34.80
C ASP A 168 2.20 10.77 33.91
N ASP A 169 1.12 11.31 34.49
CA ASP A 169 0.05 11.93 33.71
C ASP A 169 0.58 13.12 32.88
N TYR A 170 1.47 13.95 33.44
CA TYR A 170 2.08 15.04 32.69
C TYR A 170 2.97 14.53 31.55
N GLU A 171 3.84 13.54 31.82
CA GLU A 171 4.74 12.96 30.81
C GLU A 171 3.98 12.34 29.63
N ARG A 172 2.78 11.83 29.89
CA ARG A 172 1.83 11.33 28.87
C ARG A 172 0.95 12.43 28.25
N GLY A 173 1.22 13.71 28.51
CA GLY A 173 0.48 14.85 27.97
C GLY A 173 -0.90 15.11 28.60
N LYS A 174 -1.25 14.44 29.70
CA LYS A 174 -2.55 14.56 30.40
C LYS A 174 -2.57 15.73 31.39
N VAL A 175 -2.42 16.94 30.87
CA VAL A 175 -2.52 18.21 31.62
C VAL A 175 -3.96 18.51 32.02
N ILE A 176 -4.18 19.04 33.23
CA ILE A 176 -5.51 19.45 33.69
C ILE A 176 -5.78 20.93 33.36
N LYS A 177 -4.88 21.83 33.77
CA LYS A 177 -4.96 23.26 33.44
C LYS A 177 -3.58 23.87 33.26
N GLU A 178 -3.58 24.97 32.52
CA GLU A 178 -2.46 25.86 32.29
C GLU A 178 -2.88 27.27 32.71
N LEU A 179 -2.12 27.88 33.61
CA LEU A 179 -2.34 29.24 34.11
C LEU A 179 -1.23 30.13 33.58
N SER A 180 -1.59 31.16 32.81
CA SER A 180 -0.63 32.22 32.47
C SER A 180 -0.43 33.11 33.70
N LEU A 181 0.83 33.23 34.13
CA LEU A 181 1.22 34.03 35.29
C LEU A 181 1.44 35.51 34.94
N THR A 182 1.43 35.89 33.66
CA THR A 182 1.71 37.26 33.23
C THR A 182 0.74 38.26 33.88
N GLY A 183 1.29 39.14 34.72
CA GLY A 183 0.51 40.12 35.48
C GLY A 183 -0.19 39.56 36.72
N CYS A 184 0.06 38.30 37.11
CA CYS A 184 -0.41 37.76 38.39
C CYS A 184 0.42 38.30 39.56
N ARG A 185 -0.23 38.50 40.71
CA ARG A 185 0.45 38.78 41.99
C ARG A 185 0.58 37.49 42.79
N ILE A 186 1.78 37.24 43.32
CA ILE A 186 2.08 36.05 44.11
C ILE A 186 2.52 36.48 45.50
N ASP A 187 1.74 36.08 46.50
CA ASP A 187 1.94 36.44 47.89
C ASP A 187 1.96 35.19 48.79
N PRO A 188 2.77 35.17 49.87
CA PRO A 188 2.62 34.16 50.92
C PRO A 188 1.18 34.17 51.46
N SER A 189 0.60 32.99 51.68
CA SER A 189 -0.75 32.89 52.22
C SER A 189 -0.74 33.28 53.70
N ARG A 190 -1.75 34.04 54.13
CA ARG A 190 -1.95 34.37 55.55
C ARG A 190 -2.53 33.21 56.35
N ASP A 191 -3.14 32.24 55.67
CA ASP A 191 -3.90 31.16 56.29
C ASP A 191 -3.02 29.98 56.73
N ALA A 192 -1.82 29.84 56.17
CA ALA A 192 -0.92 28.72 56.41
C ALA A 192 0.53 29.11 56.13
N GLY A 193 1.45 28.72 57.01
CA GLY A 193 2.88 29.06 56.88
C GLY A 193 3.50 28.51 55.61
N GLU A 194 3.05 27.35 55.12
CA GLU A 194 3.47 26.70 53.87
C GLU A 194 2.65 27.11 52.64
N GLY A 195 1.68 28.01 52.81
CA GLY A 195 0.74 28.42 51.77
C GLY A 195 1.22 29.60 50.91
N LEU A 196 0.75 29.66 49.68
CA LEU A 196 0.90 30.81 48.79
C LEU A 196 -0.36 31.04 47.95
N ASP A 197 -0.63 32.29 47.63
CA ASP A 197 -1.82 32.72 46.90
C ASP A 197 -1.39 33.39 45.58
N ILE A 198 -1.91 32.88 44.46
CA ILE A 198 -1.75 33.49 43.14
C ILE A 198 -3.03 34.25 42.80
N THR A 199 -2.93 35.56 42.75
CA THR A 199 -4.02 36.48 42.41
C THR A 199 -3.90 36.88 40.94
N PRO A 200 -4.83 36.47 40.06
CA PRO A 200 -4.80 36.85 38.65
C PRO A 200 -4.90 38.37 38.47
N GLY A 201 -4.04 38.95 37.62
CA GLY A 201 -4.20 40.32 37.14
C GLY A 201 -5.24 40.44 36.03
N LYS A 202 -5.46 41.67 35.53
CA LYS A 202 -6.42 41.94 34.44
C LYS A 202 -6.08 41.19 33.13
N SER A 203 -4.81 40.90 32.90
CA SER A 203 -4.27 40.18 31.73
C SER A 203 -4.10 38.68 31.95
N ALA A 204 -4.41 38.16 33.13
CA ALA A 204 -4.15 36.77 33.46
C ALA A 204 -5.24 35.86 32.87
N HIS A 205 -4.83 34.87 32.08
CA HIS A 205 -5.73 33.92 31.44
C HIS A 205 -5.50 32.50 31.97
N VAL A 206 -6.60 31.82 32.32
CA VAL A 206 -6.60 30.41 32.72
C VAL A 206 -7.11 29.58 31.57
N PHE A 207 -6.31 28.63 31.08
CA PHE A 207 -6.70 27.71 30.03
C PHE A 207 -7.03 26.35 30.63
N ALA A 208 -8.22 25.84 30.31
CA ALA A 208 -8.57 24.45 30.58
C ALA A 208 -8.29 23.63 29.32
N LEU A 209 -7.52 22.56 29.45
CA LEU A 209 -7.46 21.52 28.42
C LEU A 209 -8.62 20.56 28.67
N GLN A 210 -9.63 20.58 27.80
CA GLN A 210 -10.67 19.57 27.83
C GLN A 210 -10.12 18.29 27.18
N ARG A 211 -10.28 17.15 27.87
CA ARG A 211 -10.16 15.83 27.22
C ARG A 211 -11.26 15.72 26.17
N GLY A 212 -10.89 15.91 24.90
CA GLY A 212 -11.73 15.46 23.79
C GLY A 212 -11.71 13.93 23.71
N LEU A 213 -12.80 13.33 23.21
CA LEU A 213 -12.87 11.89 22.92
C LEU A 213 -11.86 11.44 21.84
N PHE A 214 -11.18 12.39 21.19
CA PHE A 214 -10.14 12.17 20.20
C PHE A 214 -8.93 13.01 20.61
N GLU A 215 -7.84 12.35 21.00
CA GLU A 215 -6.60 12.92 21.57
C GLU A 215 -5.83 13.89 20.65
N LYS A 216 -6.35 14.21 19.45
CA LYS A 216 -5.64 15.00 18.44
C LYS A 216 -6.07 16.45 18.30
N ASN A 217 -6.98 16.98 19.13
CA ASN A 217 -7.39 18.39 19.08
C ASN A 217 -7.75 18.95 20.47
N SER A 218 -6.76 19.13 21.34
CA SER A 218 -6.93 19.85 22.62
C SER A 218 -6.94 21.36 22.38
N LYS A 219 -8.04 21.90 21.84
CA LYS A 219 -8.22 23.36 21.75
C LYS A 219 -8.18 23.95 23.17
N LYS A 220 -7.18 24.78 23.47
CA LYS A 220 -7.11 25.58 24.70
C LYS A 220 -8.37 26.46 24.75
N ARG A 221 -9.28 26.23 25.70
CA ARG A 221 -10.40 27.13 25.96
C ARG A 221 -10.15 27.89 27.25
N SER A 222 -10.40 29.20 27.22
CA SER A 222 -10.37 30.04 28.42
C SER A 222 -11.40 29.51 29.43
N SER A 223 -10.96 29.21 30.65
CA SER A 223 -11.87 28.84 31.73
C SER A 223 -12.48 30.09 32.35
N ALA A 224 -13.64 30.50 31.84
CA ALA A 224 -14.39 31.64 32.37
C ALA A 224 -14.67 31.51 33.88
N ALA A 225 -14.87 30.28 34.37
CA ALA A 225 -15.14 29.99 35.78
C ALA A 225 -13.92 30.18 36.72
N ASP A 226 -12.69 30.20 36.19
CA ASP A 226 -11.47 30.39 36.97
C ASP A 226 -10.77 31.73 36.69
N THR A 227 -11.25 32.48 35.70
CA THR A 227 -10.69 33.79 35.35
C THR A 227 -11.01 34.78 36.47
N GLY A 228 -9.98 35.36 37.10
CA GLY A 228 -10.12 36.29 38.24
C GLY A 228 -10.18 35.63 39.63
N ARG A 229 -10.08 34.30 39.73
CA ARG A 229 -10.08 33.60 41.02
C ARG A 229 -8.68 33.54 41.63
N ILE A 230 -8.58 33.77 42.94
CA ILE A 230 -7.35 33.50 43.71
C ILE A 230 -7.09 31.99 43.79
N PHE A 231 -5.93 31.57 43.30
CA PHE A 231 -5.46 30.19 43.40
C PHE A 231 -4.63 30.03 44.68
N LYS A 232 -5.20 29.33 45.66
CA LYS A 232 -4.51 28.98 46.90
C LYS A 232 -3.76 27.66 46.73
N LEU A 233 -2.46 27.67 46.99
CA LEU A 233 -1.56 26.53 46.94
C LEU A 233 -0.84 26.36 48.29
N ARG A 234 -0.38 25.15 48.59
CA ARG A 234 0.45 24.82 49.74
C ARG A 234 1.62 23.95 49.28
N ALA A 235 2.82 24.31 49.72
CA ALA A 235 4.01 23.48 49.57
C ALA A 235 4.09 22.48 50.73
N GLN A 236 5.07 21.57 50.71
CA GLN A 236 5.28 20.63 51.82
C GLN A 236 5.90 21.31 53.04
N ASN A 237 6.71 22.34 52.80
CA ASN A 237 7.40 23.10 53.83
C ASN A 237 7.61 24.57 53.41
N ILE A 238 8.04 25.40 54.35
CA ILE A 238 8.21 26.85 54.16
C ILE A 238 9.31 27.15 53.13
N GLN A 239 10.39 26.37 53.13
CA GLN A 239 11.51 26.53 52.20
C GLN A 239 11.08 26.29 50.76
N GLU A 240 10.33 25.22 50.51
CA GLU A 240 9.76 24.89 49.20
C GLU A 240 8.78 25.98 48.75
N ARG A 241 7.92 26.47 49.66
CA ARG A 241 7.02 27.60 49.38
C ARG A 241 7.79 28.81 48.89
N ASP A 242 8.88 29.20 49.55
CA ASP A 242 9.65 30.39 49.20
C ASP A 242 10.31 30.25 47.82
N VAL A 243 10.87 29.08 47.52
CA VAL A 243 11.39 28.76 46.18
C VAL A 243 10.29 28.90 45.11
N TRP A 244 9.09 28.37 45.38
CA TRP A 244 7.95 28.54 44.47
C TRP A 244 7.55 30.00 44.30
N ILE A 245 7.43 30.77 45.39
CA ILE A 245 7.06 32.18 45.33
C ILE A 245 8.05 32.97 44.47
N ASP A 246 9.35 32.80 44.70
CA ASP A 246 10.38 33.54 43.97
C ASP A 246 10.36 33.23 42.48
N LYS A 247 10.28 31.94 42.11
CA LYS A 247 10.21 31.54 40.70
C LYS A 247 8.91 31.98 40.02
N LEU A 248 7.78 31.91 40.71
CA LEU A 248 6.49 32.36 40.17
C LEU A 248 6.47 33.87 39.97
N ARG A 249 7.07 34.66 40.88
CA ARG A 249 7.21 36.12 40.72
C ARG A 249 8.07 36.49 39.53
N GLN A 250 9.22 35.84 39.37
CA GLN A 250 10.08 36.00 38.19
C GLN A 250 9.32 35.69 36.89
N ALA A 251 8.53 34.61 36.89
CA ALA A 251 7.74 34.21 35.72
C ALA A 251 6.55 35.14 35.43
N ALA A 252 5.99 35.78 36.45
CA ALA A 252 4.87 36.72 36.32
C ALA A 252 5.28 38.09 35.73
N GLY A 253 6.59 38.34 35.57
CA GLY A 253 7.15 39.61 35.11
C GLY A 253 7.60 40.55 36.23
N GLY A 254 7.79 40.04 37.46
CA GLY A 254 8.24 40.85 38.58
C GLY A 254 9.76 41.06 38.58
N TYR A 255 10.21 42.21 38.09
CA TYR A 255 10.49 43.40 38.91
C TYR A 255 9.85 44.63 38.25
#